data_AF-A0A0C3DA18-F1
#
_entry.id   AF-A0A0C3DA18-F1
#
_cell.length_a   1.000
_cell.length_b   1.000
_cell.length_c   1.000
_cell.angle_alpha   90.00
_cell.angle_beta   90.00
_cell.angle_gamma   90.00
#
_symmetry.space_group_name_H-M   'P 1'
#
loop_
_entity.id
_entity.type
_entity.pdbx_description
1 polymer ?
#
loop_
_entity_poly.entity_id
_entity_poly.type
_entity_poly.pdbx_seq_one_letter_code
_entity_poly.pdbx_strand_id
1 'polypeptide(L)'
;EYWDYLDVFSKSKSEHMPLRKPWDHGIDLKEDFPPKKGRLIPLSQTSPVFFVPKKDGKKRMVQDYRYLNEWTVKNNYPLPLISQLVDKLKGCKLFTKMD
;
A
#
# COMPACT_ATOMS: atom_id res chain seq x y z
N GLU A 1 5.01 29.36 -2.26
CA GLU A 1 5.40 29.18 -3.67
C GLU A 1 5.83 27.73 -3.91
N TYR A 2 5.96 27.25 -5.16
CA TYR A 2 6.36 25.86 -5.47
C TYR A 2 7.63 25.41 -4.73
N TRP A 3 8.55 26.35 -4.51
CA TRP A 3 9.82 26.16 -3.80
C TRP A 3 9.65 25.61 -2.37
N ASP A 4 8.51 25.87 -1.71
CA ASP A 4 8.21 25.41 -0.36
C ASP A 4 7.98 23.89 -0.28
N TYR A 5 7.72 23.23 -1.41
CA TYR A 5 7.39 21.80 -1.49
C TYR A 5 8.46 20.96 -2.17
N LEU A 6 9.61 21.55 -2.53
CA LEU A 6 10.69 20.82 -3.21
C LEU A 6 11.14 19.58 -2.46
N ASP A 7 11.05 19.62 -1.13
CA ASP A 7 11.52 18.55 -0.28
C ASP A 7 10.59 17.32 -0.29
N VAL A 8 9.29 17.51 -0.54
CA VAL A 8 8.31 16.44 -0.79
C VAL A 8 8.72 15.60 -2.00
N PHE A 9 9.34 16.22 -3.00
CA PHE A 9 9.79 15.56 -4.24
C PHE A 9 11.27 15.12 -4.20
N SER A 10 11.93 15.20 -3.03
CA SER A 10 13.33 14.80 -2.89
C SER A 10 13.49 13.28 -2.90
N LYS A 11 14.29 12.77 -3.85
CA LYS A 11 14.62 11.34 -3.93
C LYS A 11 15.26 10.81 -2.65
N SER A 12 16.21 11.54 -2.07
CA SER A 12 16.89 11.11 -0.84
C SER A 12 15.92 11.00 0.35
N LYS A 13 14.94 11.92 0.45
CA LYS A 13 13.89 11.83 1.48
C LYS A 13 12.94 10.65 1.24
N SER A 14 12.70 10.26 0.00
CA SER A 14 11.84 9.11 -0.35
C SER A 14 12.43 7.73 -0.02
N GLU A 15 13.75 7.65 0.20
CA GLU A 15 14.44 6.38 0.48
C GLU A 15 14.24 5.90 1.92
N HIS A 16 13.74 6.76 2.81
CA HIS A 16 13.53 6.46 4.22
C HIS A 16 12.04 6.41 4.54
N MET A 17 11.65 5.51 5.44
CA MET A 17 10.27 5.44 5.91
C MET A 17 9.92 6.72 6.68
N PRO A 18 8.70 7.24 6.50
CA PRO A 18 8.24 8.39 7.28
C PRO A 18 8.17 8.01 8.77
N LEU A 19 8.17 9.04 9.62
CA LEU A 19 7.93 8.85 11.05
C LEU A 19 6.56 8.21 11.28
N ARG A 20 6.51 7.24 12.19
CA ARG A 20 5.28 6.52 12.58
C ARG A 20 4.15 7.49 12.93
N LYS A 21 2.95 7.24 12.42
CA LYS A 21 1.76 8.07 12.66
C LYS A 21 0.61 7.26 13.29
N PRO A 22 -0.34 7.91 13.99
CA PRO A 22 -1.55 7.25 14.50
C PRO A 22 -2.41 6.59 13.41
N TRP A 23 -2.31 7.07 12.17
CA TRP A 23 -3.03 6.55 11.00
C TRP A 23 -2.19 5.60 10.14
N ASP A 24 -1.08 5.09 10.65
CA ASP A 24 -0.36 4.00 9.99
C ASP A 24 -1.27 2.78 9.83
N HIS A 25 -1.06 2.02 8.75
CA HIS A 25 -1.92 0.89 8.45
C HIS A 25 -1.79 -0.22 9.51
N GLY A 26 -2.83 -0.39 10.33
CA GLY A 26 -2.98 -1.53 11.21
C GLY A 26 -3.39 -2.78 10.45
N ILE A 27 -2.83 -3.93 10.83
CA ILE A 27 -3.29 -5.24 10.36
C ILE A 27 -4.11 -5.86 11.48
N ASP A 28 -5.39 -5.52 11.51
CA ASP A 28 -6.33 -6.04 12.49
C ASP A 28 -6.66 -7.50 12.14
N LEU A 29 -6.44 -8.40 13.09
CA LEU A 29 -6.69 -9.84 12.93
C LEU A 29 -8.02 -10.21 13.58
N LYS A 30 -8.71 -11.19 13.00
CA LYS A 30 -9.89 -11.81 13.62
C LYS A 30 -9.50 -12.46 14.95
N GLU A 31 -10.41 -12.44 15.93
CA GLU A 31 -10.16 -12.93 17.30
C GLU A 31 -9.73 -14.41 17.33
N ASP A 32 -10.26 -15.23 16.43
CA ASP A 32 -9.94 -16.66 16.33
C ASP A 32 -8.61 -16.97 15.61
N PHE A 33 -7.83 -15.95 15.24
CA PHE A 33 -6.60 -16.16 14.49
C PHE A 33 -5.62 -17.05 15.26
N PRO A 34 -5.27 -18.25 14.76
CA PRO A 34 -4.28 -19.08 15.43
C PRO A 34 -2.90 -18.45 15.19
N PRO A 35 -2.20 -17.96 16.23
CA PRO A 35 -0.91 -17.32 16.05
C PRO A 35 0.10 -18.34 15.53
N LYS A 36 0.48 -18.22 14.26
CA LYS A 36 1.58 -19.00 13.68
C LYS A 36 2.91 -18.43 14.17
N LYS A 37 3.53 -19.08 15.15
CA LYS A 37 4.91 -18.78 15.56
C LYS A 37 5.89 -19.21 14.44
N GLY A 38 6.24 -18.29 13.56
CA GLY A 38 7.36 -18.43 12.62
C GLY A 38 8.66 -17.90 13.24
N ARG A 39 9.82 -18.33 12.72
CA ARG A 39 11.11 -17.69 13.08
C ARG A 39 11.07 -16.22 12.63
N LEU A 40 11.49 -15.33 13.53
CA LEU A 40 11.64 -13.90 13.29
C LEU A 40 12.88 -13.67 12.41
N ILE A 41 12.74 -13.85 11.10
CA ILE A 41 13.73 -13.47 10.08
C ILE A 41 12.95 -12.76 8.95
N PRO A 42 13.52 -11.75 8.26
CA PRO A 42 12.78 -10.93 7.31
C PRO A 42 12.29 -11.83 6.17
N LEU A 43 10.99 -11.79 5.90
CA LEU A 43 10.23 -12.65 4.96
C LEU A 43 9.80 -13.99 5.62
N SER A 44 8.62 -13.97 6.22
CA SER A 44 8.11 -15.05 7.07
C SER A 44 7.88 -16.37 6.32
N GLN A 45 8.16 -17.50 6.98
CA GLN A 45 7.81 -18.86 6.53
C GLN A 45 6.29 -19.14 6.49
N THR A 46 5.43 -18.16 6.79
CA THR A 46 3.96 -18.36 6.85
C THR A 46 3.26 -18.06 5.53
N SER A 47 3.96 -17.43 4.59
CA SER A 47 3.43 -17.05 3.28
C SER A 47 4.44 -17.43 2.19
N PRO A 48 4.01 -18.09 1.10
CA PRO A 48 4.87 -18.38 -0.05
C PRO A 48 5.37 -17.13 -0.78
N VAL A 49 6.62 -17.14 -1.25
CA VAL A 49 7.19 -16.13 -2.15
C VAL A 49 7.35 -16.71 -3.54
N PHE A 50 7.00 -15.96 -4.57
CA PHE A 50 7.27 -16.31 -5.97
C PHE A 50 7.70 -15.10 -6.79
N PHE A 51 8.25 -15.34 -7.99
CA PHE A 51 8.74 -14.29 -8.87
C PHE A 51 7.88 -14.15 -10.13
N VAL A 52 7.39 -12.95 -10.40
CA VAL A 52 6.60 -12.62 -11.60
C VAL A 52 7.47 -11.81 -12.57
N PRO A 53 7.55 -12.18 -13.86
CA PRO A 53 8.31 -11.42 -14.83
C PRO A 53 7.72 -10.01 -15.04
N LYS A 54 8.59 -9.02 -15.17
CA LYS A 54 8.28 -7.70 -15.70
C LYS A 54 8.44 -7.71 -17.22
N LYS A 55 7.85 -6.71 -17.88
CA LYS A 55 8.01 -6.48 -19.33
C LYS A 55 9.46 -6.23 -19.75
N ASP A 56 10.28 -5.67 -18.85
CA ASP A 56 11.71 -5.40 -19.07
C ASP A 56 12.61 -6.63 -18.84
N GLY A 57 12.03 -7.82 -18.64
CA GLY A 57 12.77 -9.06 -18.38
C GLY A 57 13.23 -9.23 -16.93
N LYS A 58 13.14 -8.21 -16.08
CA LYS A 58 13.47 -8.34 -14.64
C LYS A 58 12.38 -9.12 -13.90
N LYS A 59 12.71 -9.68 -12.74
CA LYS A 59 11.75 -10.40 -11.88
C LYS A 59 11.23 -9.49 -10.75
N ARG A 60 9.94 -9.57 -10.42
CA ARG A 60 9.33 -9.01 -9.21
C ARG A 60 9.12 -10.11 -8.20
N MET A 61 9.67 -9.95 -7.00
CA MET A 61 9.30 -10.79 -5.86
C MET A 61 7.86 -10.46 -5.44
N VAL A 62 7.03 -11.47 -5.28
CA VAL A 62 5.63 -11.37 -4.85
C VAL A 62 5.43 -12.33 -3.68
N GLN A 63 4.89 -11.79 -2.58
CA GLN A 63 4.56 -12.53 -1.37
C GLN A 63 3.06 -12.87 -1.36
N ASP A 64 2.72 -14.12 -1.11
CA ASP A 64 1.35 -14.64 -1.16
C ASP A 64 0.59 -14.45 0.15
N TYR A 65 0.02 -13.27 0.36
CA TYR A 65 -0.73 -12.97 1.57
C TYR A 65 -2.15 -13.57 1.63
N ARG A 66 -2.55 -14.49 0.73
CA ARG A 66 -3.93 -15.05 0.74
C ARG A 66 -4.33 -15.61 2.09
N TYR A 67 -3.47 -16.43 2.71
CA TYR A 67 -3.71 -16.96 4.04
C TYR A 67 -3.86 -15.84 5.08
N LEU A 68 -2.95 -14.85 5.09
CA LEU A 68 -3.03 -13.73 6.02
C LEU A 68 -4.34 -12.94 5.82
N ASN A 69 -4.70 -12.65 4.58
CA ASN A 69 -5.88 -11.88 4.19
C ASN A 69 -7.21 -12.56 4.56
N GLU A 70 -7.24 -13.88 4.67
CA GLU A 70 -8.42 -14.61 5.19
C GLU A 70 -8.65 -14.34 6.67
N TRP A 71 -7.59 -14.02 7.41
CA TRP A 71 -7.61 -13.76 8.85
C TRP A 71 -7.60 -12.27 9.21
N THR A 72 -7.40 -11.37 8.25
CA THR A 72 -7.50 -9.93 8.51
C THR A 72 -8.96 -9.48 8.51
N VAL A 73 -9.26 -8.50 9.37
CA VAL A 73 -10.53 -7.79 9.35
C VAL A 73 -10.57 -6.91 8.11
N LYS A 74 -11.64 -7.02 7.32
CA LYS A 74 -11.78 -6.23 6.10
C LYS A 74 -12.04 -4.76 6.46
N ASN A 75 -11.14 -3.88 6.02
CA ASN A 75 -11.38 -2.45 6.06
C ASN A 75 -12.32 -2.06 4.92
N ASN A 76 -13.62 -1.97 5.23
CA ASN A 76 -14.65 -1.54 4.28
C ASN A 76 -14.70 -0.01 4.17
N TYR A 77 -13.60 0.61 3.74
CA TYR A 77 -13.59 2.03 3.47
C TYR A 77 -14.48 2.34 2.25
N PRO A 78 -15.43 3.29 2.34
CA PRO A 78 -16.34 3.58 1.24
C PRO A 78 -15.58 4.27 0.10
N LEU A 79 -15.23 3.49 -0.92
CA LEU A 79 -14.67 4.05 -2.15
C LEU A 79 -15.82 4.58 -3.03
N PRO A 80 -15.80 5.88 -3.41
CA PRO A 80 -16.84 6.45 -4.25
C PRO A 80 -16.80 5.84 -5.66
N LEU A 81 -17.94 5.92 -6.35
CA LEU A 81 -18.01 5.50 -7.74
C LEU A 81 -17.17 6.43 -8.62
N ILE A 82 -16.55 5.88 -9.66
CA ILE A 82 -15.72 6.65 -10.59
C ILE A 82 -16.55 7.77 -11.25
N SER A 83 -17.80 7.52 -11.61
CA SER A 83 -18.71 8.54 -12.15
C SER A 83 -18.88 9.71 -11.18
N GLN A 84 -19.12 9.43 -9.89
CA GLN A 84 -19.25 10.47 -8.86
C GLN A 84 -17.97 11.29 -8.71
N LEU A 85 -16.79 10.68 -8.86
CA LEU A 85 -15.52 11.40 -8.84
C LEU A 85 -15.36 12.31 -10.07
N VAL A 86 -15.72 11.81 -11.27
CA VAL A 86 -15.62 12.58 -12.53
C VAL A 86 -16.63 13.73 -12.56
N ASP A 87 -17.84 13.52 -12.07
CA ASP A 87 -18.87 14.56 -12.02
C ASP A 87 -18.44 15.77 -11.17
N LYS A 88 -17.71 15.52 -10.06
CA LYS A 88 -17.14 16.58 -9.21
C LYS A 88 -16.10 17.44 -9.93
N LEU A 89 -15.49 16.93 -10.98
CA LEU A 89 -14.48 17.64 -11.77
C LEU A 89 -15.09 18.46 -12.92
N LYS A 90 -16.41 18.37 -13.14
CA LYS A 90 -17.09 19.07 -14.23
C LYS A 90 -16.98 20.59 -14.05
N GLY A 91 -16.56 21.27 -15.11
CA GLY A 91 -16.39 22.74 -15.12
C GLY A 91 -15.00 23.21 -14.67
N CYS A 92 -14.18 22.33 -14.08
CA CYS A 92 -12.76 22.61 -13.86
C CYS A 92 -12.01 22.64 -15.20
N LYS A 93 -11.06 23.58 -15.33
CA LYS A 93 -10.29 23.79 -16.57
C LYS A 93 -8.85 23.31 -16.47
N LEU A 94 -8.32 23.21 -15.25
CA LEU A 94 -6.96 22.80 -14.97
C LEU A 94 -6.98 21.62 -14.01
N PHE A 95 -6.20 20.59 -14.34
CA PHE A 95 -6.08 19.37 -13.55
C PHE A 95 -4.60 19.08 -13.31
N THR A 96 -4.30 18.57 -12.12
CA THR A 96 -2.97 18.10 -11.76
C THR A 96 -3.15 16.78 -11.02
N LYS A 97 -2.39 15.76 -11.44
CA LYS A 97 -2.32 14.46 -10.76
C LYS A 97 -0.95 14.34 -10.10
N MET A 98 -0.94 13.82 -8.87
CA MET A 98 0.24 13.28 -8.20
C MET A 98 0.08 11.76 -8.15
N ASP A 99 1.15 11.02 -8.44
CA ASP A 99 1.20 9.55 -8.38
C ASP A 99 2.14 9.12 -7.25
#